data_AF-A0A2N3FWM3-F1
#
_entry.id   AF-A0A2N3FWM3-F1
#
_cell.length_a   1.000
_cell.length_b   1.000
_cell.length_c   1.000
_cell.angle_alpha   90.00
_cell.angle_beta   90.00
_cell.angle_gamma   90.00
#
_symmetry.space_group_name_H-M   'P 1'
#
loop_
_entity.id
_entity.type
_entity.pdbx_description
1 polymer ?
#
loop_
_entity_poly.entity_id
_entity_poly.type
_entity_poly.pdbx_seq_one_letter_code
_entity_poly.pdbx_strand_id
1 'polypeptide(L)' 'MTTRRVPWAARIDPEVADRVRSTVTGLQQSLDPGFTAGRFTEQALVSWCERMEAEFNAGKRWTQVDHATGLRPGARITPT' A
#
# COMPACT_ATOMS: atom_id res chain seq x y z
N MET A 1 -0.74 18.85 12.22
CA MET A 1 -1.88 17.91 12.35
C MET A 1 -1.36 16.51 12.06
N THR A 2 -1.35 15.62 13.04
CA THR A 2 -0.98 14.22 12.82
C THR A 2 -2.15 13.48 12.21
N THR A 3 -2.10 13.26 10.89
CA THR A 3 -3.10 12.44 10.19
C THR A 3 -3.14 11.05 10.83
N ARG A 4 -4.29 10.68 11.39
CA ARG A 4 -4.46 9.38 12.04
C ARG A 4 -4.29 8.27 10.99
N ARG A 5 -3.24 7.45 11.13
CA ARG A 5 -3.01 6.28 10.27
C ARG A 5 -4.05 5.21 10.57
N VAL A 6 -4.52 4.53 9.53
CA VAL A 6 -5.49 3.43 9.64
C VAL A 6 -4.77 2.10 9.44
N PRO A 7 -5.00 1.07 10.27
CA PRO A 7 -4.39 -0.23 10.07
C PRO A 7 -4.95 -0.88 8.80
N TRP A 8 -4.07 -1.23 7.86
CA TRP A 8 -4.37 -2.00 6.66
C TRP A 8 -3.50 -3.25 6.65
N ALA A 9 -4.11 -4.41 6.83
CA ALA A 9 -3.40 -5.69 6.92
C ALA A 9 -3.90 -6.66 5.85
N ALA A 10 -3.03 -7.05 4.92
CA ALA A 10 -3.29 -8.08 3.93
C ALA A 10 -2.38 -9.29 4.18
N ARG A 11 -2.87 -10.50 3.86
CA ARG A 11 -1.99 -11.67 3.77
C ARG A 11 -1.21 -11.57 2.47
N ILE A 12 0.10 -11.81 2.54
CA ILE A 12 0.99 -11.82 1.38
C ILE A 12 1.78 -13.12 1.35
N ASP A 13 2.30 -13.44 0.17
CA ASP A 13 3.15 -14.60 -0.03
C ASP A 13 4.42 -14.53 0.88
N PRO A 14 4.83 -15.64 1.51
CA PRO A 14 6.02 -15.67 2.37
C PRO A 14 7.30 -15.17 1.67
N GLU A 15 7.52 -15.52 0.40
CA GLU A 15 8.70 -15.11 -0.35
C GLU A 15 8.71 -13.59 -0.56
N VAL A 16 7.54 -13.02 -0.85
CA VAL A 16 7.37 -11.57 -0.95
C VAL A 16 7.65 -10.90 0.39
N ALA A 17 7.18 -11.47 1.50
CA ALA A 17 7.45 -10.93 2.83
C ALA A 17 8.95 -10.91 3.15
N ASP A 18 9.69 -11.96 2.81
CA ASP A 18 11.13 -12.04 3.02
C ASP A 18 11.89 -11.03 2.15
N ARG A 19 11.47 -10.86 0.91
CA ARG A 19 12.03 -9.83 0.02
C ARG A 19 11.80 -8.42 0.56
N VAL A 20 10.60 -8.12 1.07
CA VAL A 20 10.28 -6.83 1.70
C VAL A 20 11.18 -6.58 2.91
N ARG A 21 11.33 -7.56 3.81
CA ARG A 21 12.21 -7.44 4.99
C ARG A 21 13.64 -7.13 4.58
N SER A 22 14.19 -7.91 3.66
CA SER A 22 15.56 -7.74 3.17
C SER A 22 15.78 -6.37 2.54
N THR A 23 14.81 -5.89 1.77
CA THR A 23 14.87 -4.55 1.13
C THR A 23 14.84 -3.44 2.18
N VAL A 24 13.92 -3.52 3.15
CA VAL A 24 13.82 -2.53 4.23
C VAL A 24 15.12 -2.48 5.05
N THR A 25 15.68 -3.63 5.40
CA THR A 25 16.97 -3.70 6.10
C THR A 25 18.09 -3.06 5.30
N GLY A 26 18.19 -3.34 3.99
CA GLY A 26 19.19 -2.71 3.12
C GLY A 26 19.04 -1.19 3.05
N LEU A 27 17.81 -0.68 2.94
CA LEU A 27 17.51 0.75 2.93
C LEU A 27 17.83 1.42 4.28
N GLN A 28 17.55 0.74 5.39
CA GLN A 28 17.89 1.23 6.73
C GLN A 28 19.40 1.38 6.91
N GLN A 29 20.16 0.41 6.43
CA GLN A 29 21.62 0.41 6.55
C GLN A 29 22.28 1.42 5.60
N SER A 30 21.71 1.64 4.42
CA SER A 30 22.36 2.40 3.35
C SER A 30 21.95 3.86 3.27
N LEU A 31 20.72 4.21 3.70
CA LEU A 31 20.12 5.52 3.42
C LEU A 31 19.51 6.19 4.64
N ASP A 32 18.60 5.50 5.35
CA ASP A 32 17.77 6.10 6.40
C ASP A 32 17.51 5.09 7.54
N PRO A 33 18.23 5.18 8.68
CA PRO A 33 18.01 4.28 9.82
C PRO A 33 16.57 4.30 10.37
N GLY A 34 15.81 5.36 10.12
CA GLY A 34 14.40 5.49 10.49
C GLY A 34 13.43 4.92 9.45
N PHE A 35 13.91 4.36 8.34
CA PHE A 35 13.05 3.73 7.34
C PHE A 35 12.35 2.50 7.92
N THR A 36 11.10 2.26 7.56
CA THR A 36 10.29 1.18 8.14
C THR A 36 9.53 0.40 7.07
N ALA A 37 9.14 -0.83 7.40
CA ALA A 37 8.25 -1.63 6.55
C ALA A 37 6.90 -0.96 6.30
N GLY A 38 6.40 -0.17 7.27
CA GLY A 38 5.19 0.64 7.09
C GLY A 38 5.37 1.71 6.01
N ARG A 39 6.49 2.45 6.04
CA ARG A 39 6.83 3.45 5.00
C ARG A 39 7.06 2.82 3.64
N PHE A 40 7.74 1.67 3.59
CA PHE A 40 7.90 0.88 2.37
C PHE A 40 6.55 0.52 1.76
N THR A 41 5.65 -0.03 2.58
CA THR A 41 4.33 -0.50 2.12
C THR A 41 3.48 0.67 1.63
N GLU A 42 3.48 1.79 2.35
CA GLU A 42 2.77 3.01 1.96
C GLU A 42 3.29 3.54 0.61
N GLN A 43 4.60 3.64 0.42
CA GLN A 43 5.20 4.09 -0.84
C GLN A 43 4.92 3.14 -2.01
N ALA A 44 5.03 1.83 -1.77
CA ALA A 44 4.76 0.82 -2.79
C ALA A 44 3.29 0.84 -3.23
N LEU A 45 2.35 0.97 -2.28
CA LEU A 45 0.92 1.05 -2.58
C LEU A 45 0.59 2.33 -3.34
N VAL A 46 1.13 3.49 -2.94
CA VAL A 46 0.93 4.76 -3.67
C VAL A 46 1.44 4.64 -5.11
N SER A 47 2.68 4.18 -5.30
CA SER A 47 3.27 4.02 -6.63
C SER A 47 2.45 3.06 -7.51
N TRP A 48 1.94 1.97 -6.93
CA TRP A 48 1.10 1.04 -7.67
C TRP A 48 -0.27 1.65 -8.03
N CYS A 49 -0.92 2.35 -7.10
CA CYS A 49 -2.17 3.05 -7.38
C CYS A 49 -2.00 4.07 -8.50
N GLU A 50 -0.96 4.91 -8.45
CA GLU A 50 -0.65 5.89 -9.49
C GLU A 50 -0.44 5.23 -10.86
N ARG A 51 0.25 4.09 -10.90
CA ARG A 51 0.41 3.31 -12.13
C ARG A 51 -0.94 2.82 -12.66
N MET A 52 -1.80 2.27 -11.80
CA MET A 52 -3.13 1.81 -12.22
C MET A 52 -4.00 2.98 -12.70
N GLU A 53 -3.93 4.13 -12.03
CA GLU A 53 -4.65 5.36 -12.43
C GLU A 53 -4.19 5.81 -13.83
N ALA A 54 -2.89 5.78 -14.10
CA ALA A 54 -2.32 6.08 -15.41
C ALA A 54 -2.77 5.08 -16.49
N GLU A 55 -2.74 3.78 -16.17
CA GLU A 55 -3.02 2.71 -17.12
C GLU A 55 -4.52 2.55 -17.42
N PHE A 56 -5.39 2.75 -16.43
CA PHE A 56 -6.81 2.40 -16.51
C PHE A 56 -7.79 3.55 -16.24
N ASN A 57 -7.33 4.72 -15.80
CA ASN A 57 -8.20 5.87 -15.49
C ASN A 57 -7.66 7.22 -15.98
N ALA A 58 -6.95 7.22 -17.11
CA ALA A 58 -6.41 8.42 -17.74
C ALA A 58 -5.56 9.30 -16.79
N GLY A 59 -4.83 8.67 -15.87
CA GLY A 59 -4.01 9.35 -14.85
C GLY A 59 -4.81 10.04 -13.75
N LYS A 60 -6.13 9.82 -13.68
CA LYS A 60 -7.00 10.41 -12.65
C LYS A 60 -7.17 9.42 -11.51
N ARG A 61 -7.21 9.94 -10.28
CA ARG A 61 -7.59 9.15 -9.10
C ARG A 61 -9.05 8.70 -9.19
N TRP A 62 -9.32 7.45 -8.80
CA TRP A 62 -10.70 6.95 -8.69
C TRP A 62 -11.46 7.69 -7.59
N THR A 63 -12.77 7.83 -7.79
CA THR A 63 -13.66 8.46 -6.81
C THR A 63 -13.56 7.74 -5.47
N GLN A 64 -13.48 8.52 -4.38
CA GLN A 64 -13.35 7.98 -3.04
C GLN A 64 -14.54 7.08 -2.72
N VAL A 65 -14.25 5.82 -2.36
CA VAL A 65 -15.27 4.86 -1.92
C VAL A 65 -15.68 5.23 -0.49
N ASP A 66 -16.97 5.14 -0.20
CA ASP A 66 -17.49 5.27 1.16
C ASP A 66 -16.81 4.22 2.07
N HIS A 67 -16.21 4.66 3.17
CA HIS A 67 -15.55 3.78 4.13
C HIS A 67 -16.50 2.74 4.75
N ALA A 68 -17.82 3.00 4.75
CA ALA A 68 -18.83 2.04 5.21
C ALA A 68 -19.03 0.86 4.25
N THR A 69 -18.83 1.07 2.94
CA THR A 69 -18.91 0.03 1.88
C THR A 69 -17.55 -0.34 1.30
N GLY A 70 -16.49 0.24 1.85
CA GLY A 70 -15.12 0.13 1.35
C GLY A 70 -14.56 -1.30 1.39
N LEU A 71 -13.69 -1.57 0.43
CA LEU A 71 -12.95 -2.83 0.34
C LEU A 71 -12.15 -3.08 1.62
N ARG A 72 -12.38 -4.22 2.27
CA ARG A 72 -11.47 -4.76 3.29
C ARG A 72 -10.47 -5.70 2.62
N PRO A 73 -9.23 -5.83 3.11
CA PRO A 73 -8.29 -6.84 2.60
C PRO A 73 -8.93 -8.24 2.58
N GLY A 74 -8.98 -8.84 1.39
CA GLY A 74 -9.59 -10.16 1.17
C GLY A 74 -11.10 -10.17 0.93
N ALA A 75 -11.79 -9.04 1.06
CA ALA A 75 -13.18 -8.91 0.63
C ALA A 75 -13.25 -8.72 -0.89
N ARG A 76 -14.38 -9.10 -1.50
CA ARG A 76 -14.74 -8.68 -2.86
C ARG A 76 -15.79 -7.59 -2.75
N ILE A 77 -15.76 -6.63 -3.66
CA ILE A 77 -16.89 -5.73 -3.85
C ILE A 77 -17.99 -6.58 -4.50
N THR A 78 -19.14 -6.72 -3.84
CA THR A 78 -20.30 -7.33 -4.47
C THR A 78 -20.78 -6.36 -5.56
N PRO A 79 -20.89 -6.80 -6.83
CA PRO A 79 -21.49 -5.96 -7.87
C PRO A 79 -22.90 -5.57 -7.42
N THR A 80 -23.19 -4.27 -7.45
CA THR A 80 -24.55 -3.75 -7.21
C THR A 80 -25.37 -3.85 -8.49
#